data_AF-A0A6I7ZGV9-F1
#
_entry.id   AF-A0A6I7ZGV9-F1
#
_cell.length_a   1.000
_cell.length_b   1.000
_cell.length_c   1.000
_cell.angle_alpha   90.00
_cell.angle_beta   90.00
_cell.angle_gamma   90.00
#
_symmetry.space_group_name_H-M   'P 1'
#
loop_
_entity.id
_entity.type
_entity.pdbx_description
1 polymer ?
#
loop_
_entity_poly.entity_id
_entity_poly.type
_entity_poly.pdbx_seq_one_letter_code
_entity_poly.pdbx_strand_id
1 'polypeptide(L)'
;MKIRKKFYPYPVLAYFNDDINGEFNLESISVSLSHDKSKYIIEGTIQFANQTIEEMLNEDRARLILHVECAKTRYREVFSVQKKLSFVYEIGTTFLEGNVDLQLLIVSNEKINNYINNECHPDFKNTKYKVEVGQILAICEPMSFFANKDINKIINFPSIFSIIRNPSDKEKAIDYDLEENKITIMLSEENYFSYRTLKNNSLYQPILSAMILVPVLSSVLYSLSLEETVTDYSNSTWLASIKKRMDECDLDFEKVDWETDSLSVANILVGDPLSYGLTKIREGEE
;
A
#
# COMPACT_ATOMS: atom_id res chain seq x y z
N MET A 1 5.54 -15.15 -7.28
CA MET A 1 6.80 -15.54 -6.63
C MET A 1 7.45 -14.28 -6.12
N LYS A 2 7.56 -14.15 -4.80
CA LYS A 2 8.33 -13.08 -4.16
C LYS A 2 9.81 -13.28 -4.45
N ILE A 3 10.43 -12.36 -5.18
CA ILE A 3 11.86 -12.46 -5.47
C ILE A 3 12.65 -12.05 -4.23
N ARG A 4 13.45 -12.97 -3.72
CA ARG A 4 14.42 -12.70 -2.64
C ARG A 4 15.74 -12.22 -3.23
N LYS A 5 16.53 -11.52 -2.39
CA LYS A 5 17.89 -11.10 -2.73
C LYS A 5 18.71 -12.27 -3.27
N LYS A 6 19.27 -12.08 -4.47
CA LYS A 6 20.18 -13.03 -5.12
C LYS A 6 21.04 -12.28 -6.14
N PHE A 7 22.14 -12.91 -6.53
CA PHE A 7 23.00 -12.41 -7.61
C PHE A 7 22.49 -12.88 -8.98
N TYR A 8 22.60 -12.00 -9.97
CA TYR A 8 22.30 -12.30 -11.36
C TYR A 8 23.60 -12.35 -12.18
N PRO A 9 23.66 -13.14 -13.26
CA PRO A 9 24.84 -13.22 -14.12
C PRO A 9 25.04 -11.99 -15.03
N TYR A 10 24.21 -10.97 -14.85
CA TYR A 10 24.21 -9.69 -15.56
C TYR A 10 23.58 -8.63 -14.62
N PRO A 11 23.84 -7.33 -14.82
CA PRO A 11 23.35 -6.31 -13.91
C PRO A 11 21.83 -6.20 -14.00
N VAL A 12 21.16 -6.10 -12.85
CA VAL A 12 19.70 -5.98 -12.73
C VAL A 12 19.38 -4.83 -11.80
N LEU A 13 18.47 -3.94 -12.21
CA LEU A 13 17.98 -2.85 -11.36
C LEU A 13 17.06 -3.46 -10.28
N ALA A 14 17.56 -3.67 -9.07
CA ALA A 14 16.79 -4.31 -8.01
C ALA A 14 16.83 -3.52 -6.70
N TYR A 15 15.74 -3.57 -5.93
CA TYR A 15 15.63 -2.89 -4.64
C TYR A 15 16.65 -3.32 -3.56
N PHE A 16 17.43 -4.39 -3.79
CA PHE A 16 18.31 -5.02 -2.80
C PHE A 16 19.81 -5.00 -3.16
N ASN A 17 20.18 -4.42 -4.30
CA ASN A 17 21.55 -4.28 -4.79
C ASN A 17 21.75 -2.90 -5.43
N ASP A 18 22.97 -2.65 -5.87
CA ASP A 18 23.43 -1.42 -6.52
C ASP A 18 24.01 -1.68 -7.92
N ASP A 19 23.71 -2.85 -8.52
CA ASP A 19 24.23 -3.25 -9.84
C ASP A 19 23.90 -2.23 -10.95
N ILE A 20 22.75 -1.55 -10.82
CA ILE A 20 22.27 -0.49 -11.72
C ILE A 20 21.66 0.64 -10.87
N ASN A 21 22.04 1.89 -11.16
CA ASN A 21 21.38 3.06 -10.60
C ASN A 21 20.04 3.33 -11.31
N GLY A 22 19.02 3.66 -10.52
CA GLY A 22 17.69 4.00 -11.02
C GLY A 22 16.63 3.86 -9.95
N GLU A 23 15.40 4.19 -10.31
CA GLU A 23 14.23 4.03 -9.46
C GLU A 23 13.28 3.00 -10.05
N PHE A 24 12.79 2.08 -9.23
CA PHE A 24 11.67 1.22 -9.59
C PHE A 24 10.85 0.91 -8.35
N ASN A 25 9.88 1.79 -8.10
CA ASN A 25 9.06 1.78 -6.90
C ASN A 25 7.58 1.75 -7.26
N LEU A 26 6.79 1.14 -6.41
CA LEU A 26 5.35 1.32 -6.45
C LEU A 26 5.00 2.56 -5.64
N GLU A 27 4.58 3.61 -6.33
CA GLU A 27 4.25 4.91 -5.72
C GLU A 27 2.97 4.81 -4.89
N SER A 28 1.96 4.11 -5.42
CA SER A 28 0.70 3.87 -4.72
C SER A 28 0.13 2.50 -5.09
N ILE A 29 -0.58 1.90 -4.13
CA ILE A 29 -1.45 0.76 -4.37
C ILE A 29 -2.77 0.94 -3.63
N SER A 30 -3.86 0.52 -4.25
CA SER A 30 -5.12 0.28 -3.60
C SER A 30 -5.58 -1.15 -3.90
N VAL A 31 -6.17 -1.79 -2.89
CA VAL A 31 -6.93 -3.02 -3.08
C VAL A 31 -8.33 -2.75 -2.56
N SER A 32 -9.32 -2.98 -3.40
CA SER A 32 -10.73 -2.83 -3.06
C SER A 32 -11.53 -4.02 -3.60
N LEU A 33 -12.83 -4.04 -3.32
CA LEU A 33 -13.74 -5.02 -3.89
C LEU A 33 -14.66 -4.33 -4.88
N SER A 34 -15.05 -5.06 -5.92
CA SER A 34 -16.14 -4.65 -6.79
C SER A 34 -17.43 -4.46 -5.99
N HIS A 35 -18.36 -3.65 -6.52
CA HIS A 35 -19.62 -3.33 -5.85
C HIS A 35 -20.44 -4.56 -5.45
N ASP A 36 -20.39 -5.62 -6.26
CA ASP A 36 -21.05 -6.91 -6.01
C ASP A 36 -20.21 -7.89 -5.17
N LYS A 37 -19.04 -7.47 -4.67
CA LYS A 37 -18.05 -8.26 -3.91
C LYS A 37 -17.57 -9.53 -4.64
N SER A 38 -17.72 -9.62 -5.97
CA SER A 38 -17.30 -10.80 -6.73
C SER A 38 -15.82 -10.76 -7.12
N LYS A 39 -15.17 -9.59 -7.09
CA LYS A 39 -13.78 -9.41 -7.51
C LYS A 39 -13.00 -8.48 -6.57
N TYR A 40 -11.72 -8.76 -6.38
CA TYR A 40 -10.73 -7.81 -5.90
C TYR A 40 -10.30 -6.91 -7.06
N ILE A 41 -10.28 -5.60 -6.84
CA ILE A 41 -9.74 -4.59 -7.76
C ILE A 41 -8.40 -4.14 -7.19
N ILE A 42 -7.33 -4.39 -7.93
CA ILE A 42 -5.95 -4.03 -7.55
C ILE A 42 -5.50 -2.91 -8.49
N GLU A 43 -5.29 -1.73 -7.93
CA GLU A 43 -4.87 -0.55 -8.69
C GLU A 43 -3.53 -0.06 -8.17
N GLY A 44 -2.64 0.37 -9.06
CA GLY A 44 -1.36 0.92 -8.63
C GLY A 44 -0.72 1.86 -9.63
N THR A 45 0.09 2.76 -9.12
CA THR A 45 0.94 3.69 -9.89
C THR A 45 2.41 3.40 -9.59
N ILE A 46 3.22 3.43 -10.64
CA ILE A 46 4.62 3.01 -10.61
C ILE A 46 5.49 4.23 -10.89
N GLN A 47 6.49 4.44 -10.03
CA GLN A 47 7.57 5.37 -10.27
C GLN A 47 8.77 4.59 -10.83
N PHE A 48 9.20 4.96 -12.03
CA PHE A 48 10.31 4.31 -12.72
C PHE A 48 11.25 5.36 -13.31
N ALA A 49 12.55 5.19 -13.10
CA ALA A 49 13.60 6.04 -13.66
C ALA A 49 14.84 5.22 -13.99
N ASN A 50 15.01 4.85 -15.27
CA ASN A 50 16.26 4.31 -15.82
C ASN A 50 16.21 4.37 -17.34
N GLN A 51 17.03 5.26 -17.94
CA GLN A 51 16.94 5.56 -19.36
C GLN A 51 17.07 4.33 -20.26
N THR A 52 18.04 3.45 -20.00
CA THR A 52 18.24 2.25 -20.82
C THR A 52 17.01 1.35 -20.82
N ILE A 53 16.41 1.11 -19.66
CA ILE A 53 15.25 0.22 -19.54
C ILE A 53 13.97 0.92 -20.06
N GLU A 54 13.85 2.24 -19.88
CA GLU A 54 12.76 3.05 -20.47
C GLU A 54 12.74 2.97 -21.99
N GLU A 55 13.90 3.12 -22.63
CA GLU A 55 14.05 2.94 -24.08
C GLU A 55 13.60 1.55 -24.51
N MET A 56 14.00 0.51 -23.78
CA MET A 56 13.59 -0.87 -24.07
C MET A 56 12.09 -1.11 -23.90
N LEU A 57 11.44 -0.51 -22.89
CA LEU A 57 9.99 -0.55 -22.72
C LEU A 57 9.26 0.17 -23.87
N ASN A 58 9.80 1.31 -24.30
CA ASN A 58 9.24 2.09 -25.41
C ASN A 58 9.33 1.33 -26.74
N GLU A 59 10.42 0.61 -26.97
CA GLU A 59 10.68 -0.22 -28.14
C GLU A 59 10.01 -1.62 -28.09
N ASP A 60 9.24 -1.95 -27.03
CA ASP A 60 8.65 -3.29 -26.76
C ASP A 60 9.70 -4.44 -26.68
N ARG A 61 10.96 -4.09 -26.40
CA ARG A 61 12.07 -5.03 -26.14
C ARG A 61 12.10 -5.49 -24.67
N ALA A 62 11.37 -4.80 -23.81
CA ALA A 62 11.09 -5.18 -22.43
C ALA A 62 9.60 -5.02 -22.12
N ARG A 63 9.12 -5.74 -21.11
CA ARG A 63 7.74 -5.64 -20.61
C ARG A 63 7.72 -5.51 -19.10
N LEU A 64 6.91 -4.57 -18.63
CA LEU A 64 6.55 -4.43 -17.23
C LEU A 64 5.41 -5.40 -16.91
N ILE A 65 5.62 -6.27 -15.93
CA ILE A 65 4.67 -7.30 -15.52
C ILE A 65 4.42 -7.24 -14.02
N LEU A 66 3.19 -7.55 -13.63
CA LEU A 66 2.78 -7.81 -12.26
C LEU A 66 2.54 -9.30 -12.11
N HIS A 67 3.37 -9.97 -11.31
CA HIS A 67 3.11 -11.35 -10.89
C HIS A 67 2.29 -11.34 -9.60
N VAL A 68 1.11 -11.95 -9.63
CA VAL A 68 0.24 -12.14 -8.46
C VAL A 68 0.29 -13.60 -8.02
N GLU A 69 0.55 -13.84 -6.74
CA GLU A 69 0.55 -15.19 -6.16
C GLU A 69 -0.27 -15.25 -4.88
N CYS A 70 -1.16 -16.23 -4.78
CA CYS A 70 -1.81 -16.59 -3.53
C CYS A 70 -1.50 -18.06 -3.23
N ALA A 71 -0.58 -18.29 -2.29
CA ALA A 71 -0.13 -19.65 -1.98
C ALA A 71 -1.27 -20.54 -1.48
N LYS A 72 -2.20 -19.97 -0.69
CA LYS A 72 -3.33 -20.70 -0.08
C LYS A 72 -4.27 -21.29 -1.13
N THR A 73 -4.63 -20.53 -2.15
CA THR A 73 -5.52 -20.96 -3.24
C THR A 73 -4.77 -21.55 -4.43
N ARG A 74 -3.43 -21.54 -4.38
CA ARG A 74 -2.52 -21.91 -5.48
C ARG A 74 -2.67 -21.04 -6.73
N TYR A 75 -3.31 -19.88 -6.61
CA TYR A 75 -3.46 -18.94 -7.70
C TYR A 75 -2.12 -18.29 -8.04
N ARG A 76 -1.76 -18.29 -9.33
CA ARG A 76 -0.56 -17.66 -9.88
C ARG A 76 -0.88 -17.13 -11.26
N GLU A 77 -0.82 -15.82 -11.42
CA GLU A 77 -1.07 -15.16 -12.69
C GLU A 77 -0.09 -14.02 -12.93
N VAL A 78 0.18 -13.75 -14.20
CA VAL A 78 1.06 -12.67 -14.64
C VAL A 78 0.27 -11.71 -15.52
N PHE A 79 0.25 -10.45 -15.11
CA PHE A 79 -0.45 -9.40 -15.83
C PHE A 79 0.55 -8.43 -16.48
N SER A 80 0.36 -8.12 -17.76
CA SER A 80 1.21 -7.15 -18.46
C SER A 80 0.73 -5.73 -18.20
N VAL A 81 1.55 -4.93 -17.53
CA VAL A 81 1.26 -3.52 -17.27
C VAL A 81 1.48 -2.73 -18.56
N GLN A 82 0.48 -1.93 -18.94
CA GLN A 82 0.58 -1.08 -20.12
C GLN A 82 1.60 0.05 -19.90
N LYS A 83 2.02 0.72 -20.98
CA LYS A 83 3.07 1.75 -20.95
C LYS A 83 2.84 2.93 -19.99
N LYS A 84 1.63 3.12 -19.46
CA LYS A 84 1.25 4.27 -18.60
C LYS A 84 1.75 4.19 -17.16
N LEU A 85 2.71 3.31 -16.83
CA LEU A 85 3.23 3.10 -15.47
C LEU A 85 2.13 3.01 -14.40
N SER A 86 0.99 2.46 -14.76
CA SER A 86 -0.19 2.31 -13.91
C SER A 86 -0.98 1.11 -14.37
N PHE A 87 -1.69 0.48 -13.45
CA PHE A 87 -2.50 -0.70 -13.74
C PHE A 87 -3.74 -0.76 -12.88
N VAL A 88 -4.76 -1.43 -13.44
CA VAL A 88 -5.97 -1.85 -12.74
C VAL A 88 -6.25 -3.29 -13.17
N TYR A 89 -6.24 -4.22 -12.23
CA TYR A 89 -6.56 -5.62 -12.48
C TYR A 89 -7.66 -6.11 -11.57
N GLU A 90 -8.55 -6.92 -12.13
CA GLU A 90 -9.62 -7.55 -11.39
C GLU A 90 -9.35 -9.04 -11.25
N ILE A 91 -9.48 -9.57 -10.04
CA ILE A 91 -9.30 -10.99 -9.75
C ILE A 91 -10.50 -11.48 -8.95
N GLY A 92 -11.16 -12.53 -9.40
CA GLY A 92 -12.32 -13.09 -8.70
C GLY A 92 -11.98 -13.45 -7.25
N THR A 93 -12.87 -13.11 -6.30
CA THR A 93 -12.66 -13.37 -4.87
C THR A 93 -12.52 -14.86 -4.56
N THR A 94 -13.01 -15.73 -5.43
CA THR A 94 -12.81 -17.18 -5.35
C THR A 94 -11.34 -17.60 -5.49
N PHE A 95 -10.52 -16.80 -6.17
CA PHE A 95 -9.12 -17.11 -6.46
C PHE A 95 -8.15 -16.64 -5.39
N LEU A 96 -8.55 -15.74 -4.50
CA LEU A 96 -7.65 -15.13 -3.51
C LEU A 96 -8.17 -15.38 -2.09
N GLU A 97 -7.29 -15.83 -1.20
CA GLU A 97 -7.62 -16.05 0.20
C GLU A 97 -6.36 -16.02 1.08
N GLY A 98 -6.38 -15.25 2.16
CA GLY A 98 -5.23 -15.03 3.02
C GLY A 98 -4.18 -14.15 2.35
N ASN A 99 -2.89 -14.41 2.60
CA ASN A 99 -1.81 -13.61 2.03
C ASN A 99 -1.73 -13.74 0.50
N VAL A 100 -1.71 -12.60 -0.19
CA VAL A 100 -1.50 -12.46 -1.63
C VAL A 100 -0.24 -11.65 -1.85
N ASP A 101 0.74 -12.23 -2.52
CA ASP A 101 1.99 -11.60 -2.89
C ASP A 101 1.87 -10.94 -4.28
N LEU A 102 2.40 -9.73 -4.39
CA LEU A 102 2.50 -8.98 -5.63
C LEU A 102 3.97 -8.68 -5.89
N GLN A 103 4.42 -8.98 -7.11
CA GLN A 103 5.81 -8.76 -7.54
C GLN A 103 5.81 -8.09 -8.91
N LEU A 104 6.17 -6.81 -8.92
CA LEU A 104 6.43 -6.07 -10.15
C LEU A 104 7.84 -6.36 -10.67
N LEU A 105 7.94 -6.63 -11.96
CA LEU A 105 9.18 -6.94 -12.67
C LEU A 105 9.18 -6.28 -14.03
N ILE A 106 10.36 -5.89 -14.50
CA ILE A 106 10.58 -5.66 -15.92
C ILE A 106 11.35 -6.84 -16.46
N VAL A 107 10.84 -7.49 -17.50
CA VAL A 107 11.46 -8.66 -18.14
C VAL A 107 11.78 -8.35 -19.60
N SER A 108 12.79 -9.01 -20.15
CA SER A 108 13.10 -8.90 -21.56
C SER A 108 12.04 -9.59 -22.41
N ASN A 109 11.59 -8.92 -23.48
CA ASN A 109 10.60 -9.44 -24.42
C ASN A 109 11.25 -10.01 -25.69
N GLU A 110 12.57 -9.91 -25.80
CA GLU A 110 13.37 -10.45 -26.90
C GLU A 110 14.69 -11.00 -26.37
N LYS A 111 15.52 -11.55 -27.26
CA LYS A 111 16.87 -11.96 -26.89
C LYS A 111 17.85 -10.82 -27.14
N ILE A 112 18.65 -10.46 -26.14
CA ILE A 112 19.61 -9.37 -26.19
C ILE A 112 21.02 -9.96 -26.07
N ASN A 113 21.79 -9.98 -27.16
CA ASN A 113 23.12 -10.56 -27.15
C ASN A 113 24.19 -9.64 -26.54
N ASN A 114 23.93 -8.33 -26.49
CA ASN A 114 24.88 -7.30 -26.06
C ASN A 114 24.21 -6.32 -25.09
N TYR A 115 23.60 -6.83 -24.02
CA TYR A 115 22.97 -6.01 -23.00
C TYR A 115 24.04 -5.17 -22.27
N ILE A 116 23.79 -3.87 -22.20
CA ILE A 116 24.57 -2.87 -21.49
C ILE A 116 23.55 -1.92 -20.86
N ASN A 117 23.78 -1.52 -19.60
CA ASN A 117 23.04 -0.43 -18.98
C ASN A 117 23.99 0.72 -18.69
N ASN A 118 23.64 1.94 -19.11
CA ASN A 118 24.51 3.11 -18.96
C ASN A 118 24.68 3.52 -17.49
N GLU A 119 23.72 3.15 -16.64
CA GLU A 119 23.69 3.44 -15.21
C GLU A 119 24.25 2.28 -14.36
N CYS A 120 24.95 1.31 -14.97
CA CYS A 120 25.50 0.17 -14.22
C CYS A 120 26.65 0.56 -13.27
N HIS A 121 26.78 -0.18 -12.17
CA HIS A 121 27.90 -0.07 -11.25
C HIS A 121 29.24 -0.26 -12.01
N PRO A 122 30.33 0.44 -11.62
CA PRO A 122 31.64 0.32 -12.28
C PRO A 122 32.12 -1.09 -12.56
N ASP A 123 31.78 -2.06 -11.71
CA ASP A 123 32.16 -3.47 -11.88
C ASP A 123 31.56 -4.13 -13.13
N PHE A 124 30.44 -3.59 -13.64
CA PHE A 124 29.78 -4.09 -14.85
C PHE A 124 30.17 -3.29 -16.10
N LYS A 125 30.94 -2.20 -15.98
CA LYS A 125 31.34 -1.36 -17.11
C LYS A 125 32.16 -2.16 -18.13
N ASN A 126 31.98 -1.80 -19.40
CA ASN A 126 32.66 -2.41 -20.56
C ASN A 126 32.41 -3.91 -20.78
N THR A 127 31.51 -4.53 -20.02
CA THR A 127 31.12 -5.92 -20.20
C THR A 127 29.76 -5.98 -20.88
N LYS A 128 29.62 -6.92 -21.82
CA LYS A 128 28.37 -7.17 -22.54
C LYS A 128 27.76 -8.47 -22.05
N TYR A 129 26.47 -8.43 -21.76
CA TYR A 129 25.76 -9.58 -21.23
C TYR A 129 24.77 -10.13 -22.24
N LYS A 130 24.55 -11.44 -22.17
CA LYS A 130 23.51 -12.10 -22.94
C LYS A 130 22.28 -12.26 -22.06
N VAL A 131 21.17 -11.65 -22.46
CA VAL A 131 19.87 -11.75 -21.79
C VAL A 131 18.90 -12.47 -22.73
N GLU A 132 18.29 -13.55 -22.23
CA GLU A 132 17.29 -14.33 -22.97
C GLU A 132 15.87 -13.80 -22.72
N VAL A 133 14.92 -14.19 -23.58
CA VAL A 133 13.51 -13.81 -23.43
C VAL A 133 12.98 -14.23 -22.05
N GLY A 134 12.24 -13.33 -21.39
CA GLY A 134 11.66 -13.54 -20.06
C GLY A 134 12.63 -13.37 -18.89
N GLN A 135 13.91 -13.12 -19.14
CA GLN A 135 14.85 -12.81 -18.08
C GLN A 135 14.62 -11.41 -17.50
N ILE A 136 14.86 -11.27 -16.21
CA ILE A 136 14.53 -10.08 -15.42
C ILE A 136 15.55 -8.97 -15.67
N LEU A 137 15.10 -7.77 -15.94
CA LEU A 137 15.89 -6.55 -16.11
C LEU A 137 15.76 -5.59 -14.91
N ALA A 138 14.58 -5.58 -14.27
CA ALA A 138 14.34 -4.80 -13.06
C ALA A 138 13.39 -5.50 -12.07
N ILE A 139 13.56 -5.24 -10.78
CA ILE A 139 12.81 -5.83 -9.67
C ILE A 139 12.39 -4.73 -8.70
N CYS A 140 11.09 -4.48 -8.62
CA CYS A 140 10.51 -3.63 -7.59
C CYS A 140 10.49 -4.38 -6.25
N GLU A 141 10.53 -3.65 -5.15
CA GLU A 141 10.31 -4.22 -3.82
C GLU A 141 8.97 -4.98 -3.79
N PRO A 142 8.96 -6.26 -3.33
CA PRO A 142 7.75 -7.05 -3.25
C PRO A 142 6.81 -6.53 -2.18
N MET A 143 5.53 -6.74 -2.41
CA MET A 143 4.48 -6.33 -1.49
C MET A 143 3.46 -7.45 -1.31
N SER A 144 2.61 -7.32 -0.30
CA SER A 144 1.57 -8.29 -0.05
C SER A 144 0.34 -7.64 0.57
N PHE A 145 -0.83 -8.18 0.30
CA PHE A 145 -2.07 -7.83 1.01
C PHE A 145 -2.76 -9.10 1.52
N PHE A 146 -3.72 -8.93 2.44
CA PHE A 146 -4.50 -10.04 2.97
C PHE A 146 -5.90 -10.05 2.34
N ALA A 147 -6.18 -11.04 1.50
CA ALA A 147 -7.49 -11.30 0.92
C ALA A 147 -8.38 -12.04 1.94
N ASN A 148 -9.22 -11.30 2.67
CA ASN A 148 -10.24 -11.91 3.50
C ASN A 148 -11.56 -12.03 2.73
N LYS A 149 -12.19 -13.21 2.78
CA LYS A 149 -13.54 -13.47 2.23
C LYS A 149 -14.65 -13.04 3.20
N ASP A 150 -14.33 -12.95 4.49
CA ASP A 150 -15.20 -12.39 5.51
C ASP A 150 -15.08 -10.87 5.49
N ILE A 151 -15.67 -10.26 4.45
CA ILE A 151 -15.72 -8.80 4.27
C ILE A 151 -16.90 -8.24 5.04
N ASN A 152 -16.86 -8.46 6.34
CA ASN A 152 -17.34 -7.49 7.29
C ASN A 152 -16.09 -6.93 7.96
N LYS A 153 -15.72 -5.70 7.58
CA LYS A 153 -14.85 -4.78 8.34
C LYS A 153 -13.32 -4.83 8.17
N ILE A 154 -12.79 -4.82 6.95
CA ILE A 154 -11.62 -3.94 6.66
C ILE A 154 -11.89 -3.28 5.31
N ILE A 155 -12.83 -2.33 5.30
CA ILE A 155 -13.15 -1.49 4.14
C ILE A 155 -12.43 -0.17 4.37
N ASN A 156 -11.79 0.33 3.30
CA ASN A 156 -10.96 1.52 3.20
C ASN A 156 -11.53 2.79 3.89
N PHE A 157 -11.44 2.86 5.22
CA PHE A 157 -11.43 4.10 5.99
C PHE A 157 -10.11 4.91 5.96
N PRO A 158 -8.95 4.48 5.36
CA PRO A 158 -7.73 5.28 5.34
C PRO A 158 -7.79 6.58 4.51
N SER A 159 -8.75 6.75 3.59
CA SER A 159 -8.70 7.86 2.62
C SER A 159 -8.88 9.25 3.24
N ILE A 160 -9.44 9.33 4.46
CA ILE A 160 -9.59 10.60 5.17
C ILE A 160 -8.36 10.97 5.99
N PHE A 161 -7.43 10.04 6.21
CA PHE A 161 -6.22 10.28 6.99
C PHE A 161 -5.04 10.61 6.07
N SER A 162 -4.23 11.57 6.50
CA SER A 162 -2.91 11.83 5.94
C SER A 162 -1.90 11.68 7.08
N ILE A 163 -0.92 10.79 6.96
CA ILE A 163 0.12 10.65 7.99
C ILE A 163 1.40 11.29 7.46
N ILE A 164 1.88 12.33 8.14
CA ILE A 164 3.06 13.12 7.77
C ILE A 164 4.06 13.21 8.92
N ARG A 165 5.28 13.62 8.62
CA ARG A 165 6.28 14.00 9.63
C ARG A 165 5.90 15.37 10.21
N ASN A 166 5.89 15.50 11.55
CA ASN A 166 5.61 16.75 12.24
C ASN A 166 6.71 17.79 11.93
N PRO A 167 6.37 18.92 11.28
CA PRO A 167 7.34 19.96 10.94
C PRO A 167 7.58 20.97 12.06
N SER A 168 6.69 21.04 13.06
CA SER A 168 6.54 22.17 13.98
C SER A 168 6.99 21.85 15.40
N ASP A 169 6.69 20.65 15.91
CA ASP A 169 6.97 20.23 17.28
C ASP A 169 7.67 18.86 17.31
N LYS A 170 8.93 18.86 17.74
CA LYS A 170 9.76 17.64 17.80
C LYS A 170 9.59 16.87 19.10
N GLU A 171 8.94 17.44 20.12
CA GLU A 171 8.79 16.81 21.43
C GLU A 171 7.55 15.92 21.51
N LYS A 172 6.50 16.23 20.73
CA LYS A 172 5.30 15.38 20.67
C LYS A 172 5.51 14.14 19.81
N ALA A 173 5.16 12.98 20.36
CA ALA A 173 5.21 11.69 19.66
C ALA A 173 4.18 11.58 18.52
N ILE A 174 2.99 12.16 18.73
CA ILE A 174 1.86 12.20 17.81
C ILE A 174 1.07 13.50 18.05
N ASP A 175 0.59 14.11 16.98
CA ASP A 175 -0.35 15.24 16.99
C ASP A 175 -1.29 15.10 15.78
N TYR A 176 -2.37 15.89 15.73
CA TYR A 176 -3.23 15.92 14.55
C TYR A 176 -3.79 17.32 14.28
N ASP A 177 -4.13 17.55 13.01
CA ASP A 177 -4.80 18.76 12.55
C ASP A 177 -6.02 18.41 11.69
N LEU A 178 -7.04 19.26 11.77
CA LEU A 178 -8.30 19.11 11.05
C LEU A 178 -8.33 20.13 9.91
N GLU A 179 -7.87 19.70 8.73
CA GLU A 179 -7.99 20.47 7.50
C GLU A 179 -9.36 20.25 6.84
N GLU A 180 -9.76 21.12 5.90
CA GLU A 180 -11.07 21.02 5.22
C GLU A 180 -11.30 19.66 4.54
N ASN A 181 -10.23 18.99 4.08
CA ASN A 181 -10.35 17.78 3.28
C ASN A 181 -9.93 16.48 3.97
N LYS A 182 -9.04 16.55 4.97
CA LYS A 182 -8.43 15.37 5.58
C LYS A 182 -8.09 15.64 7.04
N ILE A 183 -7.99 14.55 7.79
CA ILE A 183 -7.41 14.51 9.13
C ILE A 183 -5.91 14.27 8.96
N THR A 184 -5.10 15.29 9.22
CA THR A 184 -3.64 15.22 9.09
C THR A 184 -3.03 14.77 10.42
N ILE A 185 -2.51 13.55 10.48
CA ILE A 185 -1.78 12.98 11.60
C ILE A 185 -0.29 13.30 11.45
N MET A 186 0.27 13.95 12.45
CA MET A 186 1.67 14.36 12.48
C MET A 186 2.43 13.49 13.48
N LEU A 187 3.40 12.73 13.00
CA LEU A 187 4.27 11.90 13.84
C LEU A 187 5.64 12.56 14.01
N SER A 188 6.30 12.33 15.16
CA SER A 188 7.71 12.70 15.32
C SER A 188 8.58 12.07 14.21
N GLU A 189 9.76 12.62 13.96
CA GLU A 189 10.65 12.11 12.90
C GLU A 189 10.95 10.61 13.03
N GLU A 190 11.28 10.17 14.24
CA GLU A 190 11.58 8.78 14.55
C GLU A 190 10.36 7.86 14.35
N ASN A 191 9.19 8.30 14.82
CA ASN A 191 7.95 7.54 14.70
C ASN A 191 7.48 7.47 13.24
N TYR A 192 7.61 8.56 12.48
CA TYR A 192 7.25 8.58 11.06
C TYR A 192 8.14 7.63 10.24
N PHE A 193 9.44 7.60 10.52
CA PHE A 193 10.36 6.66 9.86
C PHE A 193 10.00 5.20 10.17
N SER A 194 9.72 4.90 11.44
CA SER A 194 9.28 3.58 11.90
C SER A 194 7.95 3.19 11.23
N TYR A 195 6.96 4.08 11.25
CA TYR A 195 5.68 3.88 10.57
C TYR A 195 5.86 3.59 9.08
N ARG A 196 6.67 4.37 8.36
CA ARG A 196 6.92 4.19 6.92
C ARG A 196 7.50 2.81 6.61
N THR A 197 8.35 2.30 7.49
CA THR A 197 8.99 0.98 7.33
C THR A 197 7.98 -0.15 7.59
N LEU A 198 7.05 0.04 8.53
CA LEU A 198 6.12 -1.00 8.97
C LEU A 198 4.79 -1.01 8.19
N LYS A 199 4.35 0.12 7.62
CA LYS A 199 3.00 0.29 7.04
C LYS A 199 2.67 -0.66 5.90
N ASN A 200 3.68 -1.14 5.16
CA ASN A 200 3.51 -2.05 4.02
C ASN A 200 3.46 -3.52 4.44
N ASN A 201 3.71 -3.84 5.71
CA ASN A 201 3.62 -5.19 6.23
C ASN A 201 2.20 -5.47 6.72
N SER A 202 1.53 -6.45 6.08
CA SER A 202 0.16 -6.85 6.40
C SER A 202 -0.02 -7.33 7.85
N LEU A 203 1.04 -7.84 8.49
CA LEU A 203 1.03 -8.23 9.90
C LEU A 203 0.84 -7.01 10.82
N TYR A 204 1.51 -5.91 10.50
CA TYR A 204 1.55 -4.72 11.34
C TYR A 204 0.43 -3.74 11.05
N GLN A 205 -0.25 -3.84 9.90
CA GLN A 205 -1.30 -2.87 9.55
C GLN A 205 -2.42 -2.73 10.61
N PRO A 206 -3.05 -3.81 11.11
CA PRO A 206 -4.08 -3.66 12.14
C PRO A 206 -3.52 -3.06 13.44
N ILE A 207 -2.28 -3.40 13.79
CA ILE A 207 -1.60 -2.88 14.98
C ILE A 207 -1.36 -1.38 14.84
N LEU A 208 -0.83 -0.94 13.69
CA LEU A 208 -0.60 0.46 13.38
C LEU A 208 -1.92 1.25 13.35
N SER A 209 -2.99 0.69 12.78
CA SER A 209 -4.32 1.30 12.79
C SER A 209 -4.87 1.47 14.20
N ALA A 210 -4.73 0.45 15.06
CA ALA A 210 -5.15 0.54 16.46
C ALA A 210 -4.31 1.54 17.27
N MET A 211 -3.02 1.66 16.98
CA MET A 211 -2.10 2.55 17.71
C MET A 211 -2.19 4.01 17.26
N ILE A 212 -2.52 4.27 15.99
CA ILE A 212 -2.41 5.61 15.38
C ILE A 212 -3.79 6.14 14.98
N LEU A 213 -4.55 5.38 14.18
CA LEU A 213 -5.80 5.87 13.61
C LEU A 213 -6.92 5.94 14.65
N VAL A 214 -7.07 4.89 15.48
CA VAL A 214 -8.15 4.83 16.48
C VAL A 214 -8.04 5.95 17.52
N PRO A 215 -6.87 6.25 18.13
CA PRO A 215 -6.77 7.32 19.11
C PRO A 215 -7.06 8.71 18.51
N VAL A 216 -6.54 8.98 17.31
CA VAL A 216 -6.80 10.25 16.62
C VAL A 216 -8.27 10.37 16.28
N LEU A 217 -8.85 9.36 15.64
CA LEU A 217 -10.27 9.38 15.28
C LEU A 217 -11.15 9.51 16.52
N SER A 218 -10.83 8.80 17.60
CA SER A 218 -11.55 8.94 18.87
C SER A 218 -11.51 10.38 19.38
N SER A 219 -10.37 11.06 19.26
CA SER A 219 -10.22 12.47 19.69
C SER A 219 -11.03 13.41 18.81
N VAL A 220 -11.03 13.17 17.50
CA VAL A 220 -11.83 13.94 16.53
C VAL A 220 -13.32 13.72 16.74
N LEU A 221 -13.76 12.48 16.94
CA LEU A 221 -15.15 12.14 17.20
C LEU A 221 -15.62 12.71 18.54
N TYR A 222 -14.78 12.64 19.57
CA TYR A 222 -15.06 13.27 20.85
C TYR A 222 -15.28 14.78 20.70
N SER A 223 -14.49 15.47 19.86
CA SER A 223 -14.71 16.91 19.64
C SER A 223 -16.07 17.25 19.01
N LEU A 224 -16.77 16.28 18.40
CA LEU A 224 -18.13 16.47 17.87
C LEU A 224 -19.21 16.47 18.97
N SER A 225 -18.87 16.14 20.23
CA SER A 225 -19.79 16.36 21.35
C SER A 225 -20.07 17.84 21.62
N LEU A 226 -19.18 18.72 21.15
CA LEU A 226 -19.34 20.16 21.22
C LEU A 226 -20.11 20.63 19.98
N GLU A 227 -21.27 21.28 20.17
CA GLU A 227 -22.16 21.69 19.06
C GLU A 227 -21.48 22.68 18.08
N GLU A 228 -20.53 23.49 18.56
CA GLU A 228 -19.79 24.46 17.76
C GLU A 228 -18.94 23.78 16.68
N THR A 229 -18.27 22.66 17.01
CA THR A 229 -17.38 21.92 16.12
C THR A 229 -18.12 21.27 14.95
N VAL A 230 -19.34 20.76 15.17
CA VAL A 230 -20.16 20.19 14.08
C VAL A 230 -20.52 21.27 13.06
N THR A 231 -20.77 22.49 13.53
CA THR A 231 -21.10 23.64 12.69
C THR A 231 -19.87 24.10 11.90
N ASP A 232 -18.73 24.23 12.56
CA ASP A 232 -17.46 24.67 11.98
C ASP A 232 -16.95 23.73 10.87
N TYR A 233 -17.16 22.43 11.01
CA TYR A 233 -16.70 21.41 10.05
C TYR A 233 -17.81 20.84 9.17
N SER A 234 -18.98 21.47 9.13
CA SER A 234 -20.15 21.03 8.36
C SER A 234 -19.88 20.83 6.86
N ASN A 235 -18.95 21.59 6.28
CA ASN A 235 -18.53 21.49 4.88
C ASN A 235 -17.28 20.62 4.65
N SER A 236 -16.71 20.03 5.71
CA SER A 236 -15.50 19.23 5.58
C SER A 236 -15.78 17.88 4.92
N THR A 237 -14.90 17.46 4.01
CA THR A 237 -15.09 16.18 3.30
C THR A 237 -14.78 14.98 4.19
N TRP A 238 -13.96 15.16 5.23
CA TRP A 238 -13.68 14.13 6.22
C TRP A 238 -14.91 13.81 7.08
N LEU A 239 -15.69 14.82 7.50
CA LEU A 239 -16.91 14.60 8.30
C LEU A 239 -17.99 13.91 7.46
N ALA A 240 -18.15 14.31 6.20
CA ALA A 240 -19.06 13.64 5.26
C ALA A 240 -18.68 12.16 5.07
N SER A 241 -17.38 11.87 4.99
CA SER A 241 -16.86 10.51 4.87
C SER A 241 -17.07 9.68 6.15
N ILE A 242 -16.95 10.28 7.33
CA ILE A 242 -17.31 9.66 8.61
C ILE A 242 -18.79 9.28 8.62
N LYS A 243 -19.69 10.23 8.31
CA LYS A 243 -21.14 9.99 8.28
C LYS A 243 -21.50 8.82 7.36
N LYS A 244 -20.96 8.85 6.13
CA LYS A 244 -21.13 7.74 5.18
C LYS A 244 -20.63 6.40 5.74
N ARG A 245 -19.47 6.39 6.42
CA ARG A 245 -18.93 5.17 7.02
C ARG A 245 -19.79 4.65 8.17
N MET A 246 -20.37 5.54 8.96
CA MET A 246 -21.30 5.18 10.02
C MET A 246 -22.55 4.51 9.45
N ASP A 247 -23.11 5.05 8.37
CA ASP A 247 -24.24 4.43 7.66
C ASP A 247 -23.88 3.02 7.17
N GLU A 248 -22.68 2.82 6.60
CA GLU A 248 -22.17 1.50 6.19
C GLU A 248 -21.97 0.53 7.36
N CYS A 249 -21.87 1.02 8.60
CA CYS A 249 -21.71 0.25 9.82
C CYS A 249 -23.03 0.12 10.63
N ASP A 250 -24.16 0.53 10.05
CA ASP A 250 -25.48 0.58 10.70
C ASP A 250 -25.50 1.45 11.97
N LEU A 251 -24.70 2.52 12.01
CA LEU A 251 -24.64 3.50 13.09
C LEU A 251 -25.31 4.81 12.67
N ASP A 252 -26.16 5.35 13.54
CA ASP A 252 -26.86 6.62 13.32
C ASP A 252 -26.10 7.77 13.99
N PHE A 253 -25.57 8.70 13.17
CA PHE A 253 -24.75 9.83 13.63
C PHE A 253 -25.42 10.66 14.74
N GLU A 254 -26.73 10.88 14.65
CA GLU A 254 -27.47 11.72 15.60
C GLU A 254 -27.82 10.99 16.91
N LYS A 255 -27.63 9.67 16.96
CA LYS A 255 -27.89 8.84 18.16
C LYS A 255 -26.64 8.47 18.94
N VAL A 256 -25.45 8.76 18.42
CA VAL A 256 -24.19 8.46 19.09
C VAL A 256 -23.91 9.49 20.17
N ASP A 257 -23.60 9.04 21.37
CA ASP A 257 -23.07 9.89 22.42
C ASP A 257 -21.55 10.02 22.24
N TRP A 258 -21.11 11.10 21.61
CA TRP A 258 -19.69 11.32 21.31
C TRP A 258 -18.79 11.42 22.54
N GLU A 259 -19.32 11.77 23.72
CA GLU A 259 -18.52 11.82 24.94
C GLU A 259 -18.13 10.42 25.43
N THR A 260 -19.05 9.46 25.31
CA THR A 260 -18.89 8.11 25.87
C THR A 260 -18.54 7.05 24.82
N ASP A 261 -19.04 7.20 23.59
CA ASP A 261 -18.92 6.20 22.52
C ASP A 261 -17.82 6.51 21.50
N SER A 262 -17.19 7.69 21.54
CA SER A 262 -16.18 8.10 20.53
C SER A 262 -15.08 7.06 20.31
N LEU A 263 -14.57 6.45 21.37
CA LEU A 263 -13.53 5.41 21.27
C LEU A 263 -14.06 4.12 20.63
N SER A 264 -15.24 3.66 21.04
CA SER A 264 -15.83 2.41 20.56
C SER A 264 -16.23 2.55 19.08
N VAL A 265 -16.85 3.67 18.72
CA VAL A 265 -17.21 4.04 17.36
C VAL A 265 -15.96 4.21 16.51
N ALA A 266 -14.90 4.88 16.99
CA ALA A 266 -13.64 4.99 16.27
C ALA A 266 -13.07 3.61 15.90
N ASN A 267 -13.02 2.68 16.85
CA ASN A 267 -12.56 1.31 16.59
C ASN A 267 -13.44 0.60 15.54
N ILE A 268 -14.77 0.78 15.60
CA ILE A 268 -15.70 0.21 14.61
C ILE A 268 -15.44 0.79 13.21
N LEU A 269 -15.35 2.11 13.07
CA LEU A 269 -15.23 2.79 11.77
C LEU A 269 -13.92 2.45 11.05
N VAL A 270 -12.81 2.34 11.80
CA VAL A 270 -11.50 1.91 11.30
C VAL A 270 -11.49 0.43 10.89
N GLY A 271 -12.47 -0.37 11.34
CA GLY A 271 -12.61 -1.78 10.98
C GLY A 271 -12.07 -2.73 12.05
N ASP A 272 -12.37 -2.48 13.32
CA ASP A 272 -11.96 -3.27 14.48
C ASP A 272 -10.47 -3.70 14.51
N PRO A 273 -9.55 -2.74 14.30
CA PRO A 273 -8.12 -3.04 14.23
C PRO A 273 -7.57 -3.68 15.51
N LEU A 274 -8.21 -3.46 16.66
CA LEU A 274 -7.84 -4.09 17.93
C LEU A 274 -7.97 -5.62 17.87
N SER A 275 -9.15 -6.15 17.52
CA SER A 275 -9.38 -7.60 17.45
C SER A 275 -8.50 -8.26 16.40
N TYR A 276 -8.35 -7.63 15.23
CA TYR A 276 -7.47 -8.12 14.17
C TYR A 276 -6.01 -8.07 14.58
N GLY A 277 -5.55 -6.99 15.22
CA GLY A 277 -4.18 -6.83 15.69
C GLY A 277 -3.80 -7.89 16.72
N LEU A 278 -4.64 -8.11 17.73
CA LEU A 278 -4.41 -9.15 18.74
C LEU A 278 -4.36 -10.55 18.14
N THR A 279 -5.24 -10.84 17.17
CA THR A 279 -5.22 -12.12 16.44
C THR A 279 -3.91 -12.30 15.68
N LYS A 280 -3.45 -11.25 14.99
CA LYS A 280 -2.20 -11.28 14.21
C LYS A 280 -0.95 -11.45 15.08
N ILE A 281 -0.92 -10.81 16.25
CA ILE A 281 0.17 -10.98 17.21
C ILE A 281 0.23 -12.44 17.68
N ARG A 282 -0.91 -13.02 18.07
CA ARG A 282 -0.97 -14.42 18.52
C ARG A 282 -0.53 -15.40 17.42
N GLU A 283 -0.94 -15.17 16.18
CA GLU A 283 -0.54 -16.00 15.02
C GLU A 283 0.96 -15.87 14.68
N GLY A 284 1.62 -14.77 15.05
CA GLY A 284 3.04 -14.55 14.78
C GLY A 284 3.99 -15.13 15.83
N GLU A 285 3.46 -15.62 16.96
CA GLU A 285 4.23 -16.31 18.02
C GLU A 285 4.35 -17.83 17.79
N GLU A 286 3.61 -18.39 16.82
CA GLU A 286 3.67 -19.79 16.37
C GLU A 286 4.57 -19.99 15.14
#